data_AF-A0A380PVG4-F1
#
_entry.id   AF-A0A380PVG4-F1
#
_cell.length_a   1.000
_cell.length_b   1.000
_cell.length_c   1.000
_cell.angle_alpha   90.00
_cell.angle_beta   90.00
_cell.angle_gamma   90.00
#
_symmetry.space_group_name_H-M   'P 1'
#
loop_
_entity.id
_entity.type
_entity.pdbx_description
1 polymer ?
#
loop_
_entity_poly.entity_id
_entity_poly.type
_entity_poly.pdbx_seq_one_letter_code
_entity_poly.pdbx_strand_id
1 'polypeptide(L)'
;MVLYCHVVAKYNIIYKSCLIIHFLLTITSFCSFANVVADMKAPKHQQPEMHHYIERKKLCMTQNAHCQGAIFTTINIVTPNEKGLSHNKYDEFSLDLGRGYNKLLFNNLEVDSPSFVGNPNLVDKIAKVILNEVTSNKPSILHGELAVIGSQAHVIIANPSGIYCNNCQFSNATNVILTTGKPVVNAGFLTGFEVNQGAIRIGRSGLKYNNASDTFLNLFSASLTVEGEIRAEDIMTAIGKNHVGFTEVNEKVDIKPIDNGLYNSTNVAIDVTQLGGMYANKIFLYANSGGIQNKGMIEADIVANLVSTSFIKNNGGRIYAPKLKIRSLGDVDNIDGKIKSERQSLDYKVSERFGIRISGHNVNNRAGSIYANSGYTSIEAKKFFNNWDGVVKSNTLSGPADIRIKAKTITNDYGQIVTSQNIQIDTSELKNNKGRIVSAFKDVDLHYKKLIGEEGVIHAGVEVKRTIKP
;
A
#
# COMPACT_ATOMS: atom_id res chain seq x y z
N MET A 1 34.35 28.93 -4.48
CA MET A 1 34.39 29.51 -5.83
C MET A 1 33.41 28.71 -6.68
N VAL A 2 32.19 29.22 -6.83
CA VAL A 2 31.04 28.51 -7.42
C VAL A 2 31.01 28.82 -8.91
N LEU A 3 31.15 27.80 -9.77
CA LEU A 3 30.92 27.96 -11.21
C LEU A 3 29.46 27.60 -11.53
N TYR A 4 28.65 28.63 -11.78
CA TYR A 4 27.37 28.48 -12.48
C TYR A 4 27.65 28.26 -13.97
N CYS A 5 27.12 27.17 -14.53
CA CYS A 5 27.15 26.94 -15.98
C CYS A 5 25.76 27.24 -16.55
N HIS A 6 25.56 28.46 -17.04
CA HIS A 6 24.48 28.79 -17.96
C HIS A 6 24.96 28.46 -19.38
N VAL A 7 24.28 27.52 -20.06
CA VAL A 7 24.47 27.31 -21.49
C VAL A 7 23.25 27.85 -22.23
N VAL A 8 23.39 29.06 -22.75
CA VAL A 8 22.53 29.63 -23.80
C VAL A 8 23.22 29.35 -25.13
N ALA A 9 22.59 28.55 -25.99
CA ALA A 9 23.10 28.28 -27.33
C ALA A 9 22.84 29.50 -28.25
N LYS A 10 23.90 30.19 -28.65
CA LYS A 10 23.92 31.09 -29.83
C LYS A 10 24.96 30.57 -30.81
N TYR A 11 24.49 30.06 -31.95
CA TYR A 11 25.34 29.70 -33.09
C TYR A 11 25.72 30.95 -33.89
N ASN A 12 27.02 31.15 -34.10
CA ASN A 12 27.61 31.76 -35.30
C ASN A 12 29.13 31.69 -35.21
N ILE A 13 29.79 31.14 -36.23
CA ILE A 13 31.06 31.62 -36.84
C ILE A 13 31.48 30.66 -37.98
N ILE A 14 31.40 31.20 -39.20
CA ILE A 14 32.38 31.25 -40.31
C ILE A 14 33.10 29.96 -40.76
N TYR A 15 32.88 29.64 -42.04
CA TYR A 15 33.60 28.69 -42.90
C TYR A 15 35.05 29.10 -43.18
N LYS A 16 35.99 28.13 -43.13
CA LYS A 16 37.09 27.96 -44.10
C LYS A 16 37.80 26.60 -43.97
N SER A 17 37.56 25.75 -44.97
CA SER A 17 38.45 24.80 -45.68
C SER A 17 39.69 24.21 -44.98
N CYS A 18 39.75 22.88 -44.79
CA CYS A 18 40.45 21.92 -45.68
C CYS A 18 40.59 20.53 -45.02
N LEU A 19 40.42 19.51 -45.87
CA LEU A 19 40.51 18.04 -45.71
C LEU A 19 41.71 17.52 -44.87
N ILE A 20 41.49 16.54 -43.98
CA ILE A 20 42.02 15.15 -44.07
C ILE A 20 41.55 14.31 -42.85
N ILE A 21 41.02 13.15 -43.21
CA ILE A 21 40.55 11.98 -42.46
C ILE A 21 41.30 11.69 -41.14
N HIS A 22 40.56 11.70 -40.02
CA HIS A 22 40.79 10.82 -38.88
C HIS A 22 39.45 10.32 -38.31
N PHE A 23 39.36 9.00 -38.21
CA PHE A 23 38.25 8.21 -37.72
C PHE A 23 38.05 8.49 -36.22
N LEU A 24 37.17 9.43 -35.87
CA LEU A 24 36.62 9.53 -34.51
C LEU A 24 35.19 8.98 -34.55
N LEU A 25 35.02 7.73 -34.11
CA LEU A 25 33.77 7.34 -33.47
C LEU A 25 33.59 8.27 -32.27
N THR A 26 32.86 9.36 -32.46
CA THR A 26 32.26 10.08 -31.33
C THR A 26 31.22 9.15 -30.74
N ILE A 27 31.64 8.34 -29.78
CA ILE A 27 30.74 7.80 -28.76
C ILE A 27 30.18 9.05 -28.07
N THR A 28 29.04 9.53 -28.57
CA THR A 28 28.17 10.42 -27.81
C THR A 28 27.72 9.58 -26.62
N SER A 29 28.53 9.60 -25.56
CA SER A 29 28.17 9.07 -24.28
C SER A 29 27.01 9.95 -23.81
N PHE A 30 25.78 9.53 -24.12
CA PHE A 30 24.59 10.12 -23.54
C PHE A 30 24.76 9.96 -22.03
N CYS A 31 25.15 11.06 -21.37
CA CYS A 31 25.07 11.17 -19.94
C CYS A 31 23.58 11.12 -19.65
N SER A 32 23.07 9.93 -19.38
CA SER A 32 21.67 9.76 -19.05
C SER A 32 21.49 10.44 -17.68
N PHE A 33 20.58 11.40 -17.59
CA PHE A 33 20.25 12.13 -16.37
C PHE A 33 19.09 11.40 -15.66
N ALA A 34 18.68 11.85 -14.47
CA ALA A 34 17.31 11.56 -14.04
C ALA A 34 16.38 12.08 -15.14
N ASN A 35 15.55 11.22 -15.72
CA ASN A 35 14.67 11.63 -16.81
C ASN A 35 13.41 12.28 -16.22
N VAL A 36 13.59 13.50 -15.73
CA VAL A 36 12.48 14.36 -15.31
C VAL A 36 12.38 15.51 -16.30
N VAL A 37 11.33 15.49 -17.11
CA VAL A 37 11.13 16.38 -18.25
C VAL A 37 9.76 17.03 -18.13
N ALA A 38 9.72 18.35 -17.98
CA ALA A 38 8.46 19.09 -17.94
C ALA A 38 7.68 18.92 -19.25
N ASP A 39 6.34 18.89 -19.16
CA ASP A 39 5.47 18.84 -20.33
C ASP A 39 5.42 20.20 -21.02
N MET A 40 6.21 20.37 -22.07
CA MET A 40 6.29 21.63 -22.82
C MET A 40 4.99 21.99 -23.56
N LYS A 41 4.02 21.06 -23.65
CA LYS A 41 2.68 21.31 -24.23
C LYS A 41 1.67 21.77 -23.18
N ALA A 42 1.96 21.58 -21.89
CA ALA A 42 1.10 22.08 -20.82
C ALA A 42 1.11 23.63 -20.76
N PRO A 43 0.12 24.27 -20.14
CA PRO A 43 0.19 25.71 -19.84
C PRO A 43 1.47 26.07 -19.08
N LYS A 44 2.08 27.23 -19.37
CA LYS A 44 3.36 27.66 -18.75
C LYS A 44 3.35 27.60 -17.23
N HIS A 45 2.22 27.95 -16.60
CA HIS A 45 2.06 27.91 -15.14
C HIS A 45 1.96 26.48 -14.56
N GLN A 46 2.10 25.43 -15.39
CA GLN A 46 2.17 24.02 -15.00
C GLN A 46 3.48 23.36 -15.45
N GLN A 47 4.42 24.11 -16.01
CA GLN A 47 5.73 23.63 -16.46
C GLN A 47 6.78 23.93 -15.37
N PRO A 48 7.17 22.95 -14.55
CA PRO A 48 8.21 23.17 -13.53
C PRO A 48 9.59 23.36 -14.15
N GLU A 49 10.46 24.05 -13.43
CA GLU A 49 11.86 24.21 -13.81
C GLU A 49 12.74 23.17 -13.10
N MET A 50 13.68 22.60 -13.84
CA MET A 50 14.53 21.49 -13.39
C MET A 50 15.99 21.93 -13.33
N HIS A 51 16.64 21.69 -12.20
CA HIS A 51 18.07 21.90 -12.02
C HIS A 51 18.74 20.58 -11.64
N HIS A 52 19.78 20.20 -12.37
CA HIS A 52 20.53 18.96 -12.11
C HIS A 52 21.91 19.27 -11.58
N TYR A 53 22.28 18.59 -10.50
CA TYR A 53 23.60 18.61 -9.92
C TYR A 53 24.13 17.17 -9.79
N ILE A 54 25.34 16.94 -10.29
CA ILE A 54 26.00 15.63 -10.24
C ILE A 54 27.17 15.72 -9.28
N GLU A 55 27.06 15.01 -8.16
CA GLU A 55 28.17 14.85 -7.24
C GLU A 55 29.07 13.71 -7.74
N ARG A 56 30.25 14.08 -8.26
CA ARG A 56 31.21 13.09 -8.78
C ARG A 56 32.00 12.47 -7.63
N LYS A 57 32.15 11.14 -7.66
CA LYS A 57 32.93 10.33 -6.70
C LYS A 57 34.33 10.89 -6.33
N LYS A 58 35.01 11.57 -7.26
CA LYS A 58 36.35 12.17 -7.05
C LYS A 58 36.35 13.45 -6.19
N LEU A 59 35.22 14.15 -6.05
CA LEU A 59 35.08 15.36 -5.23
C LEU A 59 34.72 15.05 -3.77
N CYS A 60 34.46 13.78 -3.42
CA CYS A 60 34.19 13.35 -2.04
C CYS A 60 35.45 13.27 -1.16
N MET A 61 36.49 14.08 -1.39
CA MET A 61 37.65 14.12 -0.50
C MET A 61 37.28 14.90 0.76
N THR A 62 36.84 14.19 1.80
CA THR A 62 37.28 14.37 3.20
C THR A 62 36.46 13.60 4.27
N GLN A 63 35.33 12.94 3.99
CA GLN A 63 34.54 12.36 5.11
C GLN A 63 33.94 10.96 5.00
N ASN A 64 34.00 10.20 3.89
CA ASN A 64 33.52 8.80 3.94
C ASN A 64 34.06 7.89 2.82
N ALA A 65 34.61 6.73 3.19
CA ALA A 65 35.12 5.70 2.26
C ALA A 65 34.04 5.02 1.40
N HIS A 66 32.76 5.39 1.58
CA HIS A 66 31.60 4.82 0.89
C HIS A 66 30.90 5.77 -0.09
N CYS A 67 31.52 6.90 -0.48
CA CYS A 67 30.91 7.81 -1.47
C CYS A 67 30.79 7.12 -2.85
N GLN A 68 29.56 6.89 -3.33
CA GLN A 68 29.30 6.23 -4.62
C GLN A 68 29.04 7.21 -5.78
N GLY A 69 29.00 8.52 -5.52
CA GLY A 69 28.50 9.53 -6.46
C GLY A 69 26.97 9.55 -6.48
N ALA A 70 26.35 10.71 -6.64
CA ALA A 70 24.90 10.87 -6.58
C ALA A 70 24.41 11.93 -7.58
N ILE A 71 23.21 11.71 -8.13
CA ILE A 71 22.51 12.71 -8.94
C ILE A 71 21.44 13.37 -8.08
N PHE A 72 21.51 14.69 -7.98
CA PHE A 72 20.52 15.54 -7.34
C PHE A 72 19.75 16.27 -8.43
N THR A 73 18.44 16.15 -8.40
CA THR A 73 17.54 16.85 -9.30
C THR A 73 16.62 17.71 -8.47
N THR A 74 16.78 19.02 -8.55
CA THR A 74 15.90 19.98 -7.88
C THR A 74 14.82 20.43 -8.85
N ILE A 75 13.57 20.36 -8.39
CA ILE A 75 12.38 20.82 -9.09
C ILE A 75 11.95 22.12 -8.42
N ASN A 76 12.09 23.24 -9.11
CA ASN A 76 11.37 24.45 -8.76
C ASN A 76 9.91 24.24 -9.16
N ILE A 77 9.11 23.81 -8.20
CA ILE A 77 7.68 23.60 -8.39
C ILE A 77 7.03 24.91 -8.84
N VAL A 78 5.95 24.81 -9.63
CA VAL A 78 5.22 25.98 -10.11
C VAL A 78 4.49 26.69 -8.97
N THR A 79 4.16 27.97 -9.18
CA THR A 79 3.44 28.79 -8.20
C THR A 79 2.16 28.09 -7.71
N PRO A 80 1.99 27.89 -6.40
CA PRO A 80 0.77 27.32 -5.85
C PRO A 80 -0.43 28.23 -6.12
N ASN A 81 -1.59 27.64 -6.41
CA ASN A 81 -2.82 28.40 -6.53
C ASN A 81 -3.37 28.84 -5.16
N GLU A 82 -4.53 29.51 -5.15
CA GLU A 82 -5.20 30.00 -3.92
C GLU A 82 -5.55 28.91 -2.88
N LYS A 83 -5.46 27.63 -3.26
CA LYS A 83 -5.71 26.48 -2.39
C LYS A 83 -4.42 25.78 -1.96
N GLY A 84 -3.27 26.31 -2.33
CA GLY A 84 -1.95 25.74 -2.02
C GLY A 84 -1.59 24.55 -2.89
N LEU A 85 -2.28 24.33 -4.01
CA LEU A 85 -1.94 23.29 -4.98
C LEU A 85 -0.92 23.84 -5.99
N SER A 86 0.28 23.24 -6.00
CA SER A 86 1.25 23.36 -7.08
C SER A 86 1.06 22.19 -8.04
N HIS A 87 0.60 22.45 -9.27
CA HIS A 87 0.29 21.42 -10.27
C HIS A 87 1.35 21.41 -11.38
N ASN A 88 2.27 20.46 -11.26
CA ASN A 88 3.44 20.31 -12.10
C ASN A 88 3.18 19.18 -13.11
N LYS A 89 3.36 19.46 -14.41
CA LYS A 89 3.13 18.50 -15.50
C LYS A 89 4.42 18.09 -16.18
N TYR A 90 4.51 16.82 -16.51
CA TYR A 90 5.73 16.18 -17.02
C TYR A 90 5.44 15.33 -18.26
N ASP A 91 6.33 15.38 -19.24
CA ASP A 91 6.42 14.34 -20.28
C ASP A 91 7.07 13.06 -19.71
N GLU A 92 8.05 13.21 -18.83
CA GLU A 92 8.72 12.07 -18.17
C GLU A 92 9.02 12.41 -16.72
N PHE A 93 8.79 11.46 -15.81
CA PHE A 93 9.10 11.62 -14.39
C PHE A 93 9.70 10.32 -13.87
N SER A 94 11.01 10.16 -14.05
CA SER A 94 11.77 8.97 -13.67
C SER A 94 13.11 9.31 -13.03
N LEU A 95 13.46 8.52 -12.02
CA LEU A 95 14.69 8.53 -11.25
C LEU A 95 15.36 7.15 -11.39
N ASP A 96 15.96 6.87 -12.55
CA ASP A 96 16.31 5.49 -12.98
C ASP A 96 17.80 5.08 -12.78
N LEU A 97 18.77 6.00 -12.70
CA LEU A 97 20.18 5.65 -12.96
C LEU A 97 21.07 5.38 -11.72
N GLY A 98 21.73 4.21 -11.68
CA GLY A 98 22.96 3.97 -10.89
C GLY A 98 22.88 3.25 -9.53
N ARG A 99 21.68 2.86 -9.06
CA ARG A 99 21.37 2.16 -7.79
C ARG A 99 21.98 2.76 -6.50
N GLY A 100 21.15 3.59 -5.85
CA GLY A 100 21.32 4.08 -4.46
C GLY A 100 21.95 5.47 -4.40
N TYR A 101 21.37 6.37 -3.59
CA TYR A 101 21.79 7.77 -3.32
C TYR A 101 21.29 8.89 -4.23
N ASN A 102 20.54 8.61 -5.30
CA ASN A 102 19.90 9.69 -6.06
C ASN A 102 18.85 10.42 -5.22
N LYS A 103 18.75 11.74 -5.42
CA LYS A 103 17.73 12.57 -4.76
C LYS A 103 16.98 13.42 -5.79
N LEU A 104 15.67 13.42 -5.67
CA LEU A 104 14.78 14.37 -6.32
C LEU A 104 14.22 15.29 -5.24
N LEU A 105 14.39 16.59 -5.43
CA LEU A 105 14.12 17.60 -4.42
C LEU A 105 13.01 18.53 -4.92
N PHE A 106 11.83 18.46 -4.31
CA PHE A 106 10.76 19.42 -4.57
C PHE A 106 11.04 20.71 -3.80
N ASN A 107 11.38 21.78 -4.50
CA ASN A 107 11.78 23.05 -3.90
C ASN A 107 10.54 23.84 -3.44
N ASN A 108 10.12 23.62 -2.19
CA ASN A 108 9.04 24.34 -1.52
C ASN A 108 9.59 25.38 -0.51
N LEU A 109 10.75 25.96 -0.85
CA LEU A 109 11.47 26.92 -0.02
C LEU A 109 11.28 28.33 -0.57
N GLU A 110 10.70 29.24 0.22
CA GLU A 110 10.40 30.62 -0.21
C GLU A 110 11.65 31.52 -0.24
N VAL A 111 12.57 31.32 0.70
CA VAL A 111 13.78 32.14 0.88
C VAL A 111 15.01 31.25 0.92
N ASP A 112 16.10 31.72 0.32
CA ASP A 112 17.41 31.06 0.35
C ASP A 112 17.79 30.53 1.75
N SER A 113 18.40 29.35 1.76
CA SER A 113 19.00 28.73 2.94
C SER A 113 20.49 28.46 2.67
N PRO A 114 21.31 28.15 3.70
CA PRO A 114 22.73 27.88 3.50
C PRO A 114 23.05 26.76 2.50
N SER A 115 22.11 25.84 2.24
CA SER A 115 22.32 24.68 1.36
C SER A 115 21.47 24.70 0.08
N PHE A 116 20.45 25.56 0.00
CA PHE A 116 19.49 25.58 -1.11
C PHE A 116 19.05 27.00 -1.43
N VAL A 117 18.97 27.31 -2.73
CA VAL A 117 18.38 28.55 -3.24
C VAL A 117 16.86 28.41 -3.20
N GLY A 118 16.18 29.46 -2.76
CA GLY A 118 14.72 29.55 -2.72
C GLY A 118 14.12 29.40 -4.12
N ASN A 119 12.89 28.91 -4.17
CA ASN A 119 12.16 28.75 -5.41
C ASN A 119 11.53 30.10 -5.83
N PRO A 120 11.99 30.73 -6.93
CA PRO A 120 11.50 32.04 -7.35
C PRO A 120 10.01 32.05 -7.74
N ASN A 121 9.40 30.88 -7.96
CA ASN A 121 7.96 30.76 -8.24
C ASN A 121 7.08 30.96 -7.00
N LEU A 122 7.65 30.90 -5.79
CA LEU A 122 6.92 31.03 -4.53
C LEU A 122 6.92 32.49 -4.08
N VAL A 123 6.02 33.29 -4.65
CA VAL A 123 5.80 34.68 -4.23
C VAL A 123 4.70 34.69 -3.15
N ASP A 124 5.11 34.86 -1.89
CA ASP A 124 4.26 34.95 -0.67
C ASP A 124 3.40 33.70 -0.34
N LYS A 125 3.58 32.59 -1.05
CA LYS A 125 2.81 31.34 -0.84
C LYS A 125 3.65 30.10 -1.08
N ILE A 126 3.62 29.20 -0.09
CA ILE A 126 4.16 27.84 -0.17
C ILE A 126 3.10 26.83 -0.66
N ALA A 127 3.55 25.73 -1.26
CA ALA A 127 2.67 24.62 -1.62
C ALA A 127 2.27 23.82 -0.38
N LYS A 128 0.98 23.51 -0.26
CA LYS A 128 0.45 22.49 0.68
C LYS A 128 0.35 21.13 -0.01
N VAL A 129 0.10 21.14 -1.31
CA VAL A 129 0.01 19.94 -2.16
C VAL A 129 0.88 20.15 -3.40
N ILE A 130 1.83 19.25 -3.62
CA ILE A 130 2.70 19.20 -4.78
C ILE A 130 2.22 18.03 -5.64
N LEU A 131 1.45 18.34 -6.68
CA LEU A 131 0.96 17.38 -7.65
C LEU A 131 1.94 17.29 -8.82
N ASN A 132 2.46 16.08 -9.06
CA ASN A 132 3.31 15.76 -10.20
C ASN A 132 2.55 14.82 -11.13
N GLU A 133 2.07 15.35 -12.25
CA GLU A 133 1.27 14.61 -13.24
C GLU A 133 2.10 14.32 -14.49
N VAL A 134 2.26 13.06 -14.84
CA VAL A 134 2.82 12.64 -16.13
C VAL A 134 1.69 12.56 -17.15
N THR A 135 1.81 13.34 -18.23
CA THR A 135 0.78 13.47 -19.27
C THR A 135 1.07 12.62 -20.51
N SER A 136 2.28 12.06 -20.62
CA SER A 136 2.69 11.16 -21.69
C SER A 136 2.34 9.69 -21.39
N ASN A 137 2.67 8.80 -22.34
CA ASN A 137 2.51 7.35 -22.20
C ASN A 137 3.74 6.65 -21.56
N LYS A 138 4.69 7.42 -21.00
CA LYS A 138 5.89 6.87 -20.37
C LYS A 138 5.63 6.54 -18.90
N PRO A 139 5.91 5.31 -18.42
CA PRO A 139 5.80 4.99 -17.00
C PRO A 139 6.87 5.69 -16.17
N SER A 140 6.59 5.87 -14.88
CA SER A 140 7.56 6.42 -13.91
C SER A 140 8.37 5.30 -13.29
N ILE A 141 9.69 5.41 -13.30
CA ILE A 141 10.61 4.54 -12.58
C ILE A 141 11.22 5.33 -11.44
N LEU A 142 11.06 4.88 -10.20
CA LEU A 142 11.49 5.60 -9.01
C LEU A 142 12.51 4.77 -8.23
N HIS A 143 13.77 5.20 -8.24
CA HIS A 143 14.87 4.63 -7.44
C HIS A 143 15.60 5.74 -6.68
N GLY A 144 15.45 5.81 -5.35
CA GLY A 144 16.13 6.81 -4.50
C GLY A 144 15.17 7.68 -3.70
N GLU A 145 15.69 8.79 -3.18
CA GLU A 145 14.97 9.69 -2.30
C GLU A 145 14.20 10.76 -3.09
N LEU A 146 12.94 11.00 -2.73
CA LEU A 146 12.11 12.11 -3.17
C LEU A 146 11.78 12.95 -1.93
N ALA A 147 12.33 14.15 -1.83
CA ALA A 147 12.24 14.98 -0.64
C ALA A 147 11.65 16.36 -0.94
N VAL A 148 10.86 16.89 -0.01
CA VAL A 148 10.43 18.29 -0.03
C VAL A 148 11.47 19.14 0.70
N ILE A 149 11.98 20.19 0.06
CA ILE A 149 12.84 21.20 0.68
C ILE A 149 11.97 22.37 1.13
N GLY A 150 12.25 22.91 2.32
CA GLY A 150 11.45 23.98 2.92
C GLY A 150 10.26 23.42 3.67
N SER A 151 9.11 24.07 3.54
CA SER A 151 7.89 23.69 4.25
C SER A 151 7.35 22.35 3.78
N GLN A 152 6.88 21.53 4.72
CA GLN A 152 6.27 20.24 4.43
C GLN A 152 5.04 20.38 3.54
N ALA A 153 4.84 19.39 2.65
CA ALA A 153 3.69 19.33 1.76
C ALA A 153 3.25 17.88 1.51
N HIS A 154 2.01 17.71 1.02
CA HIS A 154 1.60 16.46 0.40
C HIS A 154 2.30 16.31 -0.95
N VAL A 155 2.81 15.11 -1.25
CA VAL A 155 3.47 14.81 -2.52
C VAL A 155 2.65 13.77 -3.27
N ILE A 156 2.25 14.10 -4.49
CA ILE A 156 1.46 13.20 -5.34
C ILE A 156 2.25 12.94 -6.62
N ILE A 157 2.45 11.66 -6.94
CA ILE A 157 2.98 11.22 -8.22
C ILE A 157 1.84 10.51 -8.97
N ALA A 158 1.33 11.16 -10.01
CA ALA A 158 0.23 10.68 -10.83
C ALA A 158 0.74 10.30 -12.23
N ASN A 159 0.73 9.01 -12.56
CA ASN A 159 1.13 8.53 -13.88
C ASN A 159 0.23 7.38 -14.35
N PRO A 160 -0.75 7.65 -15.24
CA PRO A 160 -1.65 6.62 -15.78
C PRO A 160 -0.96 5.49 -16.54
N SER A 161 0.29 5.68 -16.98
CA SER A 161 1.08 4.66 -17.68
C SER A 161 1.68 3.63 -16.72
N GLY A 162 1.69 3.91 -15.42
CA GLY A 162 2.23 3.02 -14.38
C GLY A 162 3.38 3.64 -13.60
N ILE A 163 3.60 3.09 -12.40
CA ILE A 163 4.67 3.52 -11.48
C ILE A 163 5.41 2.27 -11.00
N TYR A 164 6.70 2.22 -11.25
CA TYR A 164 7.61 1.23 -10.66
C TYR A 164 8.46 1.91 -9.59
N CYS A 165 8.39 1.40 -8.37
CA CYS A 165 9.15 1.92 -7.24
C CYS A 165 10.05 0.82 -6.69
N ASN A 166 11.35 1.07 -6.60
CA ASN A 166 12.29 0.10 -6.04
C ASN A 166 13.43 0.82 -5.32
N ASN A 167 13.42 0.75 -3.98
CA ASN A 167 14.19 1.64 -3.11
C ASN A 167 13.75 3.11 -3.19
N CYS A 168 12.44 3.37 -3.30
CA CYS A 168 11.96 4.74 -3.13
C CYS A 168 11.95 5.12 -1.66
N GLN A 169 12.34 6.36 -1.39
CA GLN A 169 12.31 6.92 -0.06
C GLN A 169 11.67 8.29 -0.14
N PHE A 170 10.70 8.58 0.72
CA PHE A 170 10.12 9.91 0.80
C PHE A 170 10.51 10.59 2.11
N SER A 171 10.81 11.87 2.03
CA SER A 171 11.27 12.69 3.16
C SER A 171 10.58 14.04 3.18
N ASN A 172 10.28 14.54 4.38
CA ASN A 172 9.62 15.83 4.60
C ASN A 172 8.25 15.97 3.88
N ALA A 173 7.58 14.85 3.63
CA ALA A 173 6.23 14.79 3.08
C ALA A 173 5.25 14.33 4.17
N THR A 174 4.12 15.03 4.29
CA THR A 174 3.07 14.69 5.28
C THR A 174 2.14 13.58 4.80
N ASN A 175 1.89 13.52 3.50
CA ASN A 175 1.12 12.46 2.84
C ASN A 175 1.73 12.22 1.46
N VAL A 176 1.88 10.96 1.07
CA VAL A 176 2.35 10.58 -0.26
C VAL A 176 1.29 9.75 -0.95
N ILE A 177 0.95 10.17 -2.16
CA ILE A 177 0.02 9.45 -3.03
C ILE A 177 0.77 9.02 -4.29
N LEU A 178 0.90 7.71 -4.49
CA LEU A 178 1.27 7.15 -5.79
C LEU A 178 0.00 6.69 -6.48
N THR A 179 -0.26 7.24 -7.66
CA THR A 179 -1.50 6.95 -8.37
C THR A 179 -1.29 6.74 -9.87
N THR A 180 -1.99 5.78 -10.45
CA THR A 180 -2.18 5.66 -11.90
C THR A 180 -3.50 6.25 -12.35
N GLY A 181 -4.22 6.92 -11.44
CA GLY A 181 -5.39 7.69 -11.78
C GLY A 181 -5.03 9.07 -12.33
N LYS A 182 -5.83 9.54 -13.29
CA LYS A 182 -5.74 10.91 -13.77
C LYS A 182 -6.27 11.87 -12.68
N PRO A 183 -5.52 12.91 -12.29
CA PRO A 183 -6.02 13.89 -11.32
C PRO A 183 -7.25 14.63 -11.84
N VAL A 184 -8.26 14.79 -10.99
CA VAL A 184 -9.47 15.58 -11.27
C VAL A 184 -9.33 16.91 -10.53
N VAL A 185 -9.11 17.99 -11.28
CA VAL A 185 -8.95 19.34 -10.73
C VAL A 185 -10.11 20.21 -11.20
N ASN A 186 -10.91 20.71 -10.26
CA ASN A 186 -12.09 21.52 -10.51
C ASN A 186 -11.91 22.91 -9.88
N ALA A 187 -11.96 23.97 -10.70
CA ALA A 187 -11.78 25.35 -10.23
C ALA A 187 -10.54 25.55 -9.32
N GLY A 188 -9.44 24.85 -9.64
CA GLY A 188 -8.19 24.89 -8.87
C GLY A 188 -8.12 23.96 -7.65
N PHE A 189 -9.21 23.26 -7.30
CA PHE A 189 -9.20 22.24 -6.25
C PHE A 189 -8.93 20.86 -6.83
N LEU A 190 -7.97 20.14 -6.26
CA LEU A 190 -7.85 18.70 -6.48
C LEU A 190 -8.99 17.99 -5.75
N THR A 191 -9.91 17.38 -6.49
CA THR A 191 -11.08 16.70 -5.91
C THR A 191 -10.91 15.18 -5.85
N GLY A 192 -9.97 14.61 -6.61
CA GLY A 192 -9.73 13.17 -6.63
C GLY A 192 -8.92 12.68 -7.82
N PHE A 193 -9.05 11.38 -8.08
CA PHE A 193 -8.34 10.66 -9.13
C PHE A 193 -9.27 9.69 -9.83
N GLU A 194 -9.21 9.67 -11.16
CA GLU A 194 -9.89 8.67 -12.00
C GLU A 194 -8.92 7.55 -12.38
N VAL A 195 -9.00 6.45 -11.64
CA VAL A 195 -8.18 5.25 -11.85
C VAL A 195 -8.87 4.34 -12.87
N ASN A 196 -8.30 4.24 -14.07
CA ASN A 196 -8.84 3.40 -15.15
C ASN A 196 -7.89 2.28 -15.59
N GLN A 197 -6.58 2.50 -15.49
CA GLN A 197 -5.53 1.62 -15.98
C GLN A 197 -4.22 1.85 -15.20
N GLY A 198 -3.16 1.16 -15.63
CA GLY A 198 -1.81 1.32 -15.06
C GLY A 198 -1.61 0.50 -13.78
N ALA A 199 -0.39 0.02 -13.60
CA ALA A 199 0.01 -0.75 -12.44
C ALA A 199 0.97 0.05 -11.55
N ILE A 200 0.82 -0.11 -10.24
CA ILE A 200 1.89 0.21 -9.29
C ILE A 200 2.63 -1.08 -8.95
N ARG A 201 3.95 -1.06 -9.07
CA ARG A 201 4.81 -2.18 -8.71
C ARG A 201 5.87 -1.72 -7.73
N ILE A 202 5.86 -2.31 -6.52
CA ILE A 202 6.90 -2.12 -5.53
C ILE A 202 7.91 -3.25 -5.69
N GLY A 203 9.10 -2.93 -6.17
CA GLY A 203 10.20 -3.87 -6.37
C GLY A 203 10.81 -4.36 -5.06
N ARG A 204 11.75 -5.29 -5.17
CA ARG A 204 12.35 -6.03 -4.04
C ARG A 204 13.04 -5.14 -2.99
N SER A 205 13.56 -3.98 -3.37
CA SER A 205 14.18 -3.04 -2.43
C SER A 205 13.17 -2.15 -1.70
N GLY A 206 11.88 -2.28 -2.04
CA GLY A 206 10.78 -1.73 -1.26
C GLY A 206 10.52 -0.24 -1.47
N LEU A 207 9.63 0.26 -0.62
CA LEU A 207 9.27 1.67 -0.44
C LEU A 207 9.34 1.99 1.05
N LYS A 208 10.11 2.99 1.42
CA LYS A 208 10.31 3.39 2.82
C LYS A 208 10.06 4.89 2.99
N TYR A 209 9.81 5.31 4.23
CA TYR A 209 9.92 6.71 4.64
C TYR A 209 11.13 6.85 5.54
N ASN A 210 11.89 7.94 5.35
CA ASN A 210 13.10 8.17 6.13
C ASN A 210 12.78 8.66 7.56
N ASN A 211 11.55 9.16 7.78
CA ASN A 211 11.03 9.53 9.09
C ASN A 211 9.86 8.60 9.43
N ALA A 212 10.04 7.71 10.40
CA ALA A 212 9.15 6.59 10.64
C ALA A 212 7.81 6.94 11.32
N SER A 213 7.56 8.19 11.72
CA SER A 213 6.48 8.49 12.68
C SER A 213 5.21 9.14 12.15
N ASP A 214 5.17 9.75 10.95
CA ASP A 214 4.04 10.66 10.62
C ASP A 214 3.55 10.66 9.16
N THR A 215 4.07 9.82 8.27
CA THR A 215 3.72 9.89 6.84
C THR A 215 2.72 8.83 6.39
N PHE A 216 1.59 9.31 5.87
CA PHE A 216 0.52 8.50 5.28
C PHE A 216 0.89 8.11 3.84
N LEU A 217 0.68 6.84 3.49
CA LEU A 217 0.90 6.32 2.13
C LEU A 217 -0.42 5.88 1.50
N ASN A 218 -0.73 6.47 0.36
CA ASN A 218 -1.86 6.12 -0.48
C ASN A 218 -1.41 5.55 -1.82
N LEU A 219 -1.92 4.37 -2.19
CA LEU A 219 -1.62 3.70 -3.46
C LEU A 219 -2.92 3.47 -4.25
N PHE A 220 -3.10 4.19 -5.34
CA PHE A 220 -4.32 4.13 -6.15
C PHE A 220 -3.99 3.67 -7.57
N SER A 221 -4.43 2.48 -7.98
CA SER A 221 -4.07 1.97 -9.33
C SER A 221 -5.00 0.88 -9.81
N ALA A 222 -4.92 0.50 -11.10
CA ALA A 222 -5.72 -0.62 -11.58
C ALA A 222 -5.23 -1.96 -11.00
N SER A 223 -3.93 -2.10 -10.72
CA SER A 223 -3.35 -3.26 -10.05
C SER A 223 -2.10 -2.90 -9.24
N LEU A 224 -1.89 -3.58 -8.12
CA LEU A 224 -0.74 -3.40 -7.23
C LEU A 224 0.02 -4.71 -7.04
N THR A 225 1.33 -4.70 -7.29
CA THR A 225 2.24 -5.81 -6.96
C THR A 225 3.28 -5.35 -5.94
N VAL A 226 3.50 -6.16 -4.91
CA VAL A 226 4.44 -5.89 -3.82
C VAL A 226 5.47 -7.02 -3.73
N GLU A 227 6.65 -6.76 -4.28
CA GLU A 227 7.80 -7.67 -4.36
C GLU A 227 8.82 -7.44 -3.23
N GLY A 228 8.74 -6.30 -2.54
CA GLY A 228 9.58 -5.93 -1.41
C GLY A 228 8.77 -5.22 -0.32
N GLU A 229 9.44 -4.79 0.74
CA GLU A 229 8.76 -4.21 1.90
C GLU A 229 8.23 -2.79 1.64
N ILE A 230 7.01 -2.52 2.06
CA ILE A 230 6.43 -1.20 2.23
C ILE A 230 6.37 -0.91 3.72
N ARG A 231 6.97 0.19 4.17
CA ARG A 231 6.83 0.71 5.54
C ARG A 231 6.27 2.12 5.49
N ALA A 232 5.22 2.42 6.25
CA ALA A 232 4.60 3.75 6.37
C ALA A 232 3.88 3.89 7.73
N GLU A 233 3.41 5.08 8.08
CA GLU A 233 2.56 5.28 9.27
C GLU A 233 1.20 4.60 9.05
N ASP A 234 0.47 4.98 8.01
CA ASP A 234 -0.74 4.31 7.57
C ASP A 234 -0.64 3.99 6.07
N ILE A 235 -1.11 2.81 5.67
CA ILE A 235 -1.20 2.39 4.27
C ILE A 235 -2.66 2.29 3.87
N MET A 236 -3.03 3.00 2.82
CA MET A 236 -4.33 2.86 2.18
C MET A 236 -4.17 2.56 0.69
N THR A 237 -4.91 1.57 0.21
CA THR A 237 -4.93 1.21 -1.21
C THR A 237 -6.36 1.22 -1.74
N ALA A 238 -6.53 1.71 -2.97
CA ALA A 238 -7.78 1.64 -3.72
C ALA A 238 -7.47 1.11 -5.12
N ILE A 239 -7.73 -0.19 -5.31
CA ILE A 239 -7.21 -0.94 -6.46
C ILE A 239 -8.35 -1.47 -7.34
N GLY A 240 -8.17 -1.30 -8.65
CA GLY A 240 -9.18 -1.51 -9.67
C GLY A 240 -9.70 -0.18 -10.21
N LYS A 241 -10.79 -0.21 -10.98
CA LYS A 241 -11.30 1.00 -11.65
C LYS A 241 -12.16 1.83 -10.71
N ASN A 242 -11.65 2.98 -10.27
CA ASN A 242 -12.26 3.77 -9.20
C ASN A 242 -12.15 5.26 -9.48
N HIS A 243 -13.19 6.01 -9.11
CA HIS A 243 -13.05 7.40 -8.72
C HIS A 243 -12.69 7.44 -7.23
N VAL A 244 -11.50 7.96 -6.92
CA VAL A 244 -10.99 8.06 -5.55
C VAL A 244 -10.96 9.53 -5.16
N GLY A 245 -11.73 9.94 -4.16
CA GLY A 245 -11.73 11.31 -3.66
C GLY A 245 -10.39 11.70 -3.05
N PHE A 246 -10.01 12.98 -3.18
CA PHE A 246 -8.90 13.55 -2.44
C PHE A 246 -9.43 14.12 -1.13
N THR A 247 -8.92 13.63 0.00
CA THR A 247 -9.30 14.09 1.34
C THR A 247 -8.06 14.38 2.17
N GLU A 248 -8.23 15.11 3.26
CA GLU A 248 -7.14 15.30 4.22
C GLU A 248 -6.81 13.97 4.92
N VAL A 249 -5.65 13.97 5.56
CA VAL A 249 -5.14 12.84 6.35
C VAL A 249 -6.14 12.45 7.45
N ASN A 250 -6.32 11.16 7.70
CA ASN A 250 -7.28 10.57 8.66
C ASN A 250 -8.77 10.75 8.33
N GLU A 251 -9.14 11.39 7.22
CA GLU A 251 -10.52 11.43 6.77
C GLU A 251 -10.90 10.19 5.97
N LYS A 252 -12.20 9.89 5.92
CA LYS A 252 -12.70 8.78 5.12
C LYS A 252 -12.64 9.16 3.64
N VAL A 253 -11.72 8.55 2.90
CA VAL A 253 -11.65 8.65 1.45
C VAL A 253 -12.92 8.06 0.81
N ASP A 254 -13.57 8.83 -0.04
CA ASP A 254 -14.70 8.38 -0.86
C ASP A 254 -14.17 7.56 -2.05
N ILE A 255 -14.52 6.28 -2.12
CA ILE A 255 -14.15 5.40 -3.23
C ILE A 255 -15.43 4.97 -3.94
N LYS A 256 -15.55 5.37 -5.20
CA LYS A 256 -16.68 5.01 -6.07
C LYS A 256 -16.15 4.16 -7.23
N PRO A 257 -16.55 2.88 -7.32
CA PRO A 257 -16.26 2.06 -8.49
C PRO A 257 -16.76 2.74 -9.78
N ILE A 258 -15.93 2.77 -10.82
CA ILE A 258 -16.35 3.27 -12.15
C ILE A 258 -17.17 2.21 -12.88
N ASP A 259 -16.88 0.93 -12.62
CA ASP A 259 -17.68 -0.21 -13.06
C ASP A 259 -18.19 -1.03 -11.89
N ASN A 260 -19.26 -1.79 -12.14
CA ASN A 260 -19.73 -2.82 -11.23
C ASN A 260 -18.78 -4.02 -11.37
N GLY A 261 -17.61 -3.91 -10.76
CA GLY A 261 -16.55 -4.92 -10.86
C GLY A 261 -17.06 -6.35 -10.75
N LEU A 262 -16.45 -7.24 -11.53
CA LEU A 262 -16.92 -8.62 -11.68
C LEU A 262 -16.59 -9.43 -10.41
N TYR A 263 -17.63 -9.81 -9.66
CA TYR A 263 -17.53 -10.68 -8.48
C TYR A 263 -16.77 -11.99 -8.76
N ASN A 264 -16.92 -12.56 -9.97
CA ASN A 264 -16.25 -13.80 -10.41
C ASN A 264 -14.89 -13.57 -11.10
N SER A 265 -14.30 -12.37 -11.01
CA SER A 265 -12.99 -12.11 -11.59
C SER A 265 -11.92 -13.01 -10.96
N THR A 266 -11.13 -13.72 -11.77
CA THR A 266 -9.97 -14.47 -11.27
C THR A 266 -8.71 -13.62 -11.20
N ASN A 267 -8.79 -12.34 -11.59
CA ASN A 267 -7.64 -11.44 -11.62
C ASN A 267 -7.18 -11.12 -10.20
N VAL A 268 -5.87 -11.12 -9.99
CA VAL A 268 -5.25 -10.64 -8.77
C VAL A 268 -5.08 -9.12 -8.89
N ALA A 269 -5.84 -8.36 -8.11
CA ALA A 269 -5.76 -6.90 -8.08
C ALA A 269 -4.61 -6.44 -7.19
N ILE A 270 -4.44 -7.08 -6.02
CA ILE A 270 -3.33 -6.84 -5.10
C ILE A 270 -2.57 -8.13 -4.91
N ASP A 271 -1.28 -8.16 -5.28
CA ASP A 271 -0.40 -9.32 -5.09
C ASP A 271 0.76 -8.98 -4.16
N VAL A 272 0.69 -9.44 -2.92
CA VAL A 272 1.82 -9.41 -1.97
C VAL A 272 2.57 -10.72 -2.12
N THR A 273 3.72 -10.65 -2.78
CA THR A 273 4.54 -11.83 -3.07
C THR A 273 5.21 -12.38 -1.81
N GLN A 274 5.84 -13.55 -1.90
CA GLN A 274 6.49 -14.20 -0.76
C GLN A 274 7.61 -13.38 -0.10
N LEU A 275 8.30 -12.53 -0.88
CA LEU A 275 9.34 -11.60 -0.38
C LEU A 275 8.78 -10.20 -0.09
N GLY A 276 7.52 -9.95 -0.47
CA GLY A 276 6.83 -8.70 -0.22
C GLY A 276 6.31 -8.61 1.20
N GLY A 277 6.13 -7.38 1.66
CA GLY A 277 5.49 -7.11 2.94
C GLY A 277 4.91 -5.71 3.02
N MET A 278 3.85 -5.54 3.80
CA MET A 278 3.27 -4.25 4.14
C MET A 278 3.26 -4.11 5.66
N TYR A 279 3.86 -3.04 6.17
CA TYR A 279 4.03 -2.77 7.60
C TYR A 279 3.61 -1.33 7.90
N ALA A 280 2.64 -1.14 8.79
CA ALA A 280 2.12 0.18 9.17
C ALA A 280 1.37 0.16 10.51
N ASN A 281 0.96 1.30 11.03
CA ASN A 281 0.01 1.37 12.14
C ASN A 281 -1.39 0.92 11.71
N LYS A 282 -1.88 1.42 10.57
CA LYS A 282 -3.14 0.96 9.97
C LYS A 282 -2.95 0.58 8.50
N ILE A 283 -3.58 -0.53 8.11
CA ILE A 283 -3.59 -0.99 6.72
C ILE A 283 -5.04 -1.10 6.23
N PHE A 284 -5.36 -0.40 5.16
CA PHE A 284 -6.65 -0.48 4.46
C PHE A 284 -6.43 -0.93 3.02
N LEU A 285 -6.84 -2.16 2.71
CA LEU A 285 -6.77 -2.70 1.34
C LEU A 285 -8.17 -2.79 0.74
N TYR A 286 -8.39 -2.11 -0.38
CA TYR A 286 -9.64 -2.16 -1.12
C TYR A 286 -9.41 -2.58 -2.57
N ALA A 287 -10.10 -3.63 -3.01
CA ALA A 287 -10.06 -4.16 -4.37
C ALA A 287 -11.48 -4.33 -4.95
N ASN A 288 -11.84 -3.52 -5.96
CA ASN A 288 -13.15 -3.59 -6.62
C ASN A 288 -13.14 -4.32 -7.98
N SER A 289 -11.97 -4.60 -8.57
CA SER A 289 -11.86 -5.27 -9.87
C SER A 289 -10.86 -6.44 -9.81
N GLY A 290 -11.04 -7.36 -8.86
CA GLY A 290 -10.17 -8.52 -8.64
C GLY A 290 -9.98 -8.84 -7.16
N GLY A 291 -9.19 -9.89 -6.89
CA GLY A 291 -8.91 -10.37 -5.55
C GLY A 291 -7.63 -9.83 -4.93
N ILE A 292 -7.52 -10.01 -3.61
CA ILE A 292 -6.28 -9.78 -2.85
C ILE A 292 -5.59 -11.13 -2.69
N GLN A 293 -4.32 -11.22 -3.06
CA GLN A 293 -3.46 -12.37 -2.83
C GLN A 293 -2.31 -11.96 -1.92
N ASN A 294 -2.13 -12.69 -0.82
CA ASN A 294 -1.03 -12.55 0.10
C ASN A 294 -0.29 -13.87 0.25
N LYS A 295 0.99 -13.87 -0.13
CA LYS A 295 1.97 -14.94 0.13
C LYS A 295 3.11 -14.46 1.05
N GLY A 296 3.15 -13.16 1.33
CA GLY A 296 4.16 -12.51 2.17
C GLY A 296 3.59 -12.14 3.54
N MET A 297 3.84 -10.90 3.96
CA MET A 297 3.44 -10.35 5.26
C MET A 297 2.54 -9.12 5.09
N ILE A 298 1.43 -9.09 5.81
CA ILE A 298 0.64 -7.88 6.03
C ILE A 298 0.56 -7.71 7.55
N GLU A 299 1.19 -6.68 8.09
CA GLU A 299 1.29 -6.43 9.52
C GLU A 299 0.88 -5.01 9.86
N ALA A 300 -0.10 -4.88 10.75
CA ALA A 300 -0.53 -3.58 11.24
C ALA A 300 -0.50 -3.51 12.77
N ASP A 301 0.02 -2.41 13.33
CA ASP A 301 0.13 -2.26 14.79
C ASP A 301 -1.21 -1.98 15.46
N ILE A 302 -2.22 -1.51 14.72
CA ILE A 302 -3.56 -1.19 15.25
C ILE A 302 -4.64 -1.98 14.52
N VAL A 303 -4.77 -1.79 13.20
CA VAL A 303 -5.86 -2.39 12.41
C VAL A 303 -5.42 -2.74 11.00
N ALA A 304 -5.77 -3.93 10.54
CA ALA A 304 -5.78 -4.24 9.11
C ALA A 304 -7.22 -4.56 8.64
N ASN A 305 -7.64 -3.87 7.60
CA ASN A 305 -8.97 -4.00 6.98
C ASN A 305 -8.82 -4.30 5.49
N LEU A 306 -9.10 -5.54 5.11
CA LEU A 306 -9.00 -6.05 3.75
C LEU A 306 -10.40 -6.23 3.17
N VAL A 307 -10.69 -5.57 2.06
CA VAL A 307 -11.97 -5.62 1.38
C VAL A 307 -11.74 -5.97 -0.09
N SER A 308 -12.35 -7.05 -0.54
CA SER A 308 -12.39 -7.41 -1.97
C SER A 308 -13.83 -7.69 -2.41
N THR A 309 -14.12 -7.31 -3.64
CA THR A 309 -15.36 -7.68 -4.34
C THR A 309 -15.31 -9.08 -4.96
N SER A 310 -14.14 -9.73 -4.97
CA SER A 310 -13.95 -11.05 -5.58
C SER A 310 -13.41 -12.09 -4.61
N PHE A 311 -12.13 -12.11 -4.29
CA PHE A 311 -11.54 -13.08 -3.36
C PHE A 311 -10.46 -12.47 -2.48
N ILE A 312 -10.18 -13.11 -1.34
CA ILE A 312 -9.00 -12.84 -0.53
C ILE A 312 -8.29 -14.17 -0.28
N LYS A 313 -7.06 -14.31 -0.77
CA LYS A 313 -6.24 -15.52 -0.64
C LYS A 313 -5.01 -15.23 0.21
N ASN A 314 -4.96 -15.80 1.40
CA ASN A 314 -3.82 -15.80 2.30
C ASN A 314 -3.18 -17.20 2.32
N ASN A 315 -2.72 -17.68 1.17
CA ASN A 315 -2.22 -19.05 1.05
C ASN A 315 -0.71 -19.09 1.29
N GLY A 316 -0.29 -19.62 2.45
CA GLY A 316 1.10 -19.54 2.95
C GLY A 316 1.54 -18.15 3.44
N GLY A 317 0.66 -17.15 3.35
CA GLY A 317 0.90 -15.78 3.80
C GLY A 317 0.56 -15.55 5.28
N ARG A 318 0.90 -14.36 5.76
CA ARG A 318 0.65 -13.90 7.15
C ARG A 318 -0.08 -12.57 7.15
N ILE A 319 -1.16 -12.46 7.94
CA ILE A 319 -1.95 -11.23 8.14
C ILE A 319 -2.10 -11.00 9.64
N TYR A 320 -1.36 -10.04 10.20
CA TYR A 320 -1.27 -9.78 11.63
C TYR A 320 -1.74 -8.37 11.97
N ALA A 321 -2.66 -8.23 12.93
CA ALA A 321 -2.98 -6.95 13.56
C ALA A 321 -3.82 -7.17 14.83
N PRO A 322 -3.79 -6.29 15.84
CA PRO A 322 -4.71 -6.38 16.97
C PRO A 322 -6.18 -6.38 16.57
N LYS A 323 -6.54 -5.65 15.49
CA LYS A 323 -7.88 -5.65 14.91
C LYS A 323 -7.84 -6.05 13.45
N LEU A 324 -8.47 -7.17 13.12
CA LEU A 324 -8.54 -7.68 11.75
C LEU A 324 -9.98 -7.69 11.25
N LYS A 325 -10.18 -7.09 10.07
CA LYS A 325 -11.43 -7.15 9.31
C LYS A 325 -11.11 -7.64 7.91
N ILE A 326 -11.61 -8.81 7.55
CA ILE A 326 -11.44 -9.41 6.23
C ILE A 326 -12.83 -9.61 5.65
N ARG A 327 -13.13 -8.92 4.56
CA ARG A 327 -14.43 -8.99 3.89
C ARG A 327 -14.22 -9.20 2.41
N SER A 328 -14.60 -10.38 1.95
CA SER A 328 -14.74 -10.68 0.54
C SER A 328 -16.23 -10.79 0.19
N LEU A 329 -16.64 -10.31 -0.99
CA LEU A 329 -17.95 -10.72 -1.49
C LEU A 329 -17.93 -12.19 -1.92
N GLY A 330 -16.85 -12.66 -2.55
CA GLY A 330 -16.60 -14.07 -2.85
C GLY A 330 -15.76 -14.73 -1.77
N ASP A 331 -14.80 -15.57 -2.15
CA ASP A 331 -14.16 -16.50 -1.21
C ASP A 331 -13.05 -15.85 -0.38
N VAL A 332 -12.85 -16.38 0.84
CA VAL A 332 -11.69 -16.09 1.69
C VAL A 332 -10.94 -17.40 1.94
N ASP A 333 -9.74 -17.53 1.38
CA ASP A 333 -8.86 -18.67 1.58
C ASP A 333 -7.73 -18.29 2.55
N ASN A 334 -7.51 -19.12 3.56
CA ASN A 334 -6.38 -19.07 4.48
C ASN A 334 -5.73 -20.47 4.53
N ILE A 335 -5.28 -20.97 3.38
CA ILE A 335 -4.74 -22.33 3.25
C ILE A 335 -3.25 -22.30 3.60
N ASP A 336 -2.80 -23.09 4.57
CA ASP A 336 -1.43 -23.04 5.11
C ASP A 336 -1.02 -21.63 5.61
N GLY A 337 -1.99 -20.72 5.73
CA GLY A 337 -1.81 -19.32 6.06
C GLY A 337 -2.02 -19.04 7.55
N LYS A 338 -1.57 -17.87 7.99
CA LYS A 338 -1.74 -17.41 9.37
C LYS A 338 -2.44 -16.06 9.41
N ILE A 339 -3.58 -16.02 10.08
CA ILE A 339 -4.31 -14.80 10.44
C ILE A 339 -4.21 -14.68 11.95
N LYS A 340 -3.53 -13.64 12.43
CA LYS A 340 -3.20 -13.49 13.86
C LYS A 340 -3.64 -12.13 14.37
N SER A 341 -4.51 -12.15 15.38
CA SER A 341 -4.75 -10.99 16.23
C SER A 341 -3.99 -11.18 17.53
N GLU A 342 -2.97 -10.38 17.73
CA GLU A 342 -2.24 -10.34 18.99
C GLU A 342 -2.02 -8.90 19.39
N ARG A 343 -2.22 -8.66 20.68
CA ARG A 343 -2.00 -7.36 21.28
C ARG A 343 -0.70 -7.45 22.06
N GLN A 344 0.34 -6.75 21.63
CA GLN A 344 1.57 -6.61 22.42
C GLN A 344 1.31 -5.55 23.50
N SER A 345 1.19 -5.95 24.76
CA SER A 345 1.36 -5.05 25.93
C SER A 345 0.50 -3.76 25.98
N LEU A 346 -0.72 -3.74 25.43
CA LEU A 346 -1.61 -2.56 25.48
C LEU A 346 -2.70 -2.72 26.54
N ASP A 347 -2.98 -1.65 27.29
CA ASP A 347 -4.02 -1.58 28.33
C ASP A 347 -5.43 -1.90 27.80
N TYR A 348 -6.15 -2.78 28.49
CA TYR A 348 -7.47 -3.27 28.10
C TYR A 348 -8.56 -2.20 28.28
N LYS A 349 -8.90 -1.47 27.20
CA LYS A 349 -10.16 -0.72 27.13
C LYS A 349 -11.26 -1.63 26.57
N VAL A 350 -12.18 -2.05 27.45
CA VAL A 350 -13.33 -2.95 27.14
C VAL A 350 -14.12 -2.51 25.89
N SER A 351 -14.13 -1.21 25.57
CA SER A 351 -14.92 -0.63 24.48
C SER A 351 -14.36 -0.90 23.07
N GLU A 352 -13.08 -1.25 22.90
CA GLU A 352 -12.42 -1.16 21.58
C GLU A 352 -12.66 -2.39 20.65
N ARG A 353 -13.33 -3.44 21.15
CA ARG A 353 -13.71 -4.68 20.41
C ARG A 353 -12.61 -5.14 19.44
N PHE A 354 -11.49 -5.59 20.00
CA PHE A 354 -10.37 -6.20 19.28
C PHE A 354 -10.66 -7.67 18.90
N GLY A 355 -9.88 -8.18 17.95
CA GLY A 355 -9.99 -9.56 17.45
C GLY A 355 -10.10 -9.64 15.93
N ILE A 356 -10.75 -10.70 15.46
CA ILE A 356 -10.79 -11.09 14.05
C ILE A 356 -12.24 -11.16 13.58
N ARG A 357 -12.56 -10.46 12.49
CA ARG A 357 -13.82 -10.62 11.75
C ARG A 357 -13.53 -11.02 10.32
N ILE A 358 -14.00 -12.19 9.92
CA ILE A 358 -13.90 -12.70 8.55
C ILE A 358 -15.31 -12.87 7.97
N SER A 359 -15.52 -12.37 6.76
CA SER A 359 -16.76 -12.58 6.03
C SER A 359 -16.50 -12.86 4.55
N GLY A 360 -17.21 -13.84 3.99
CA GLY A 360 -17.03 -14.31 2.62
C GLY A 360 -18.21 -15.14 2.10
N HIS A 361 -18.19 -15.50 0.84
CA HIS A 361 -19.11 -16.50 0.29
C HIS A 361 -18.79 -17.89 0.85
N ASN A 362 -17.56 -18.36 0.64
CA ASN A 362 -16.94 -19.43 1.39
C ASN A 362 -15.77 -18.88 2.22
N VAL A 363 -15.47 -19.54 3.33
CA VAL A 363 -14.24 -19.30 4.10
C VAL A 363 -13.52 -20.64 4.24
N ASN A 364 -12.27 -20.72 3.78
CA ASN A 364 -11.48 -21.94 3.76
C ASN A 364 -10.21 -21.78 4.59
N ASN A 365 -10.20 -22.36 5.79
CA ASN A 365 -9.08 -22.38 6.72
C ASN A 365 -8.37 -23.75 6.76
N ARG A 366 -8.35 -24.48 5.64
CA ARG A 366 -7.70 -25.80 5.58
C ARG A 366 -6.21 -25.71 5.87
N ALA A 367 -5.70 -26.50 6.81
CA ALA A 367 -4.31 -26.42 7.30
C ALA A 367 -3.86 -25.00 7.74
N GLY A 368 -4.83 -24.09 7.89
CA GLY A 368 -4.61 -22.69 8.22
C GLY A 368 -4.74 -22.44 9.71
N SER A 369 -4.23 -21.28 10.14
CA SER A 369 -4.37 -20.80 11.51
C SER A 369 -5.07 -19.46 11.56
N ILE A 370 -6.16 -19.39 12.34
CA ILE A 370 -6.84 -18.16 12.75
C ILE A 370 -6.70 -18.09 14.27
N TYR A 371 -5.87 -17.18 14.75
CA TYR A 371 -5.54 -17.07 16.17
C TYR A 371 -5.80 -15.67 16.71
N ALA A 372 -6.55 -15.55 17.79
CA ALA A 372 -6.71 -14.32 18.55
C ALA A 372 -6.17 -14.49 19.99
N ASN A 373 -5.37 -13.54 20.45
CA ASN A 373 -5.00 -13.39 21.85
C ASN A 373 -5.75 -12.19 22.43
N SER A 374 -6.65 -12.44 23.39
CA SER A 374 -7.49 -11.41 24.02
C SER A 374 -8.40 -10.65 23.04
N GLY A 375 -9.12 -11.36 22.17
CA GLY A 375 -10.05 -10.77 21.20
C GLY A 375 -11.17 -11.70 20.74
N TYR A 376 -12.27 -11.10 20.27
CA TYR A 376 -13.39 -11.85 19.67
C TYR A 376 -13.01 -12.39 18.30
N THR A 377 -13.31 -13.65 18.01
CA THR A 377 -13.20 -14.20 16.65
C THR A 377 -14.59 -14.44 16.08
N SER A 378 -14.89 -13.82 14.94
CA SER A 378 -16.16 -13.97 14.22
C SER A 378 -15.90 -14.36 12.78
N ILE A 379 -16.46 -15.49 12.35
CA ILE A 379 -16.35 -16.00 10.98
C ILE A 379 -17.76 -16.17 10.43
N GLU A 380 -18.07 -15.49 9.33
CA GLU A 380 -19.36 -15.54 8.67
C GLU A 380 -19.20 -15.90 7.19
N ALA A 381 -19.52 -17.15 6.84
CA ALA A 381 -19.54 -17.59 5.46
C ALA A 381 -20.98 -17.74 4.97
N LYS A 382 -21.29 -17.27 3.76
CA LYS A 382 -22.65 -17.43 3.19
C LYS A 382 -23.01 -18.88 2.92
N LYS A 383 -22.03 -19.71 2.54
CA LYS A 383 -22.22 -21.12 2.15
C LYS A 383 -21.40 -22.07 3.01
N PHE A 384 -20.07 -22.09 2.84
CA PHE A 384 -19.21 -23.08 3.46
C PHE A 384 -18.15 -22.46 4.35
N PHE A 385 -17.93 -23.03 5.54
CA PHE A 385 -16.71 -22.83 6.31
C PHE A 385 -15.95 -24.15 6.40
N ASN A 386 -14.74 -24.18 5.83
CA ASN A 386 -13.83 -25.32 5.90
C ASN A 386 -12.77 -25.07 6.98
N ASN A 387 -12.67 -25.94 7.97
CA ASN A 387 -11.60 -25.94 8.96
C ASN A 387 -10.87 -27.30 8.99
N TRP A 388 -10.82 -28.00 7.85
CA TRP A 388 -10.14 -29.29 7.76
C TRP A 388 -8.67 -29.18 8.13
N ASP A 389 -8.22 -29.93 9.14
CA ASP A 389 -6.84 -29.82 9.68
C ASP A 389 -6.44 -28.38 10.05
N GLY A 390 -7.43 -27.50 10.21
CA GLY A 390 -7.26 -26.09 10.48
C GLY A 390 -7.42 -25.78 11.96
N VAL A 391 -6.88 -24.65 12.38
CA VAL A 391 -6.99 -24.16 13.76
C VAL A 391 -7.71 -22.81 13.76
N VAL A 392 -8.81 -22.74 14.51
CA VAL A 392 -9.42 -21.50 14.98
C VAL A 392 -9.25 -21.47 16.49
N LYS A 393 -8.47 -20.51 16.99
CA LYS A 393 -8.18 -20.42 18.42
C LYS A 393 -8.34 -18.99 18.90
N SER A 394 -9.03 -18.80 20.02
CA SER A 394 -9.03 -17.54 20.74
C SER A 394 -8.81 -17.79 22.22
N ASN A 395 -7.75 -17.26 22.81
CA ASN A 395 -7.44 -17.47 24.22
C ASN A 395 -7.15 -16.15 24.91
N THR A 396 -7.42 -16.15 26.20
CA THR A 396 -7.06 -15.03 27.08
C THR A 396 -7.01 -15.48 28.54
N LEU A 397 -6.19 -14.80 29.34
CA LEU A 397 -6.20 -14.88 30.81
C LEU A 397 -7.29 -13.97 31.41
N SER A 398 -7.53 -12.80 30.79
CA SER A 398 -8.55 -11.82 31.17
C SER A 398 -9.14 -11.13 29.92
N GLY A 399 -10.40 -10.70 29.95
CA GLY A 399 -11.08 -10.11 28.79
C GLY A 399 -11.75 -11.14 27.85
N PRO A 400 -12.13 -10.74 26.62
CA PRO A 400 -12.94 -11.55 25.73
C PRO A 400 -12.08 -12.52 24.92
N ALA A 401 -12.63 -13.70 24.65
CA ALA A 401 -12.06 -14.67 23.72
C ALA A 401 -13.14 -15.45 22.98
N ASP A 402 -14.38 -14.96 22.92
CA ASP A 402 -15.46 -15.75 22.32
C ASP A 402 -15.21 -16.01 20.82
N ILE A 403 -15.60 -17.19 20.37
CA ILE A 403 -15.63 -17.59 18.97
C ILE A 403 -17.07 -17.67 18.51
N ARG A 404 -17.42 -16.97 17.42
CA ARG A 404 -18.72 -17.10 16.73
C ARG A 404 -18.52 -17.49 15.28
N ILE A 405 -19.16 -18.56 14.84
CA ILE A 405 -19.06 -19.07 13.46
C ILE A 405 -20.47 -19.26 12.90
N LYS A 406 -20.71 -18.72 11.70
CA LYS A 406 -21.96 -18.88 10.97
C LYS A 406 -21.70 -19.29 9.53
N ALA A 407 -22.28 -20.40 9.09
CA ALA A 407 -22.26 -20.86 7.70
C ALA A 407 -23.36 -21.89 7.43
N LYS A 408 -23.81 -22.09 6.18
CA LYS A 408 -24.77 -23.18 5.88
C LYS A 408 -24.21 -24.55 6.21
N THR A 409 -22.94 -24.78 5.86
CA THR A 409 -22.22 -26.02 6.20
C THR A 409 -20.88 -25.65 6.81
N ILE A 410 -20.56 -26.27 7.95
CA ILE A 410 -19.28 -26.16 8.64
C ILE A 410 -18.62 -27.53 8.65
N THR A 411 -17.38 -27.61 8.19
CA THR A 411 -16.56 -28.82 8.35
C THR A 411 -15.38 -28.52 9.25
N ASN A 412 -15.30 -29.21 10.39
CA ASN A 412 -14.20 -29.16 11.35
C ASN A 412 -13.52 -30.54 11.46
N ASP A 413 -13.60 -31.37 10.42
CA ASP A 413 -12.99 -32.69 10.41
C ASP A 413 -11.47 -32.57 10.57
N TYR A 414 -10.88 -33.31 11.52
CA TYR A 414 -9.47 -33.17 11.95
C TYR A 414 -9.06 -31.77 12.43
N GLY A 415 -10.00 -30.81 12.45
CA GLY A 415 -9.75 -29.42 12.80
C GLY A 415 -9.91 -29.14 14.28
N GLN A 416 -9.52 -27.93 14.68
CA GLN A 416 -9.62 -27.45 16.05
C GLN A 416 -10.32 -26.09 16.08
N ILE A 417 -11.37 -25.98 16.88
CA ILE A 417 -12.03 -24.74 17.26
C ILE A 417 -11.95 -24.66 18.79
N VAL A 418 -11.05 -23.82 19.31
CA VAL A 418 -10.71 -23.83 20.74
C VAL A 418 -10.73 -22.42 21.31
N THR A 419 -11.39 -22.23 22.45
CA THR A 419 -11.31 -20.97 23.18
C THR A 419 -11.29 -21.14 24.69
N SER A 420 -10.82 -20.12 25.42
CA SER A 420 -10.99 -20.03 26.87
C SER A 420 -12.39 -19.53 27.28
N GLN A 421 -13.16 -18.93 26.37
CA GLN A 421 -14.49 -18.36 26.63
C GLN A 421 -15.55 -19.06 25.75
N ASN A 422 -16.63 -18.38 25.34
CA ASN A 422 -17.78 -19.03 24.71
C ASN A 422 -17.52 -19.41 23.24
N ILE A 423 -18.09 -20.54 22.79
CA ILE A 423 -18.24 -20.86 21.37
C ILE A 423 -19.72 -20.76 20.99
N GLN A 424 -20.02 -20.08 19.90
CA GLN A 424 -21.34 -20.12 19.26
C GLN A 424 -21.20 -20.54 17.80
N ILE A 425 -21.89 -21.61 17.41
CA ILE A 425 -21.89 -22.13 16.04
C ILE A 425 -23.32 -22.17 15.51
N ASP A 426 -23.57 -21.45 14.42
CA ASP A 426 -24.84 -21.39 13.71
C ASP A 426 -24.68 -22.01 12.31
N THR A 427 -25.27 -23.18 12.09
CA THR A 427 -25.18 -23.88 10.80
C THR A 427 -26.42 -24.69 10.43
N SER A 428 -26.48 -25.23 9.21
CA SER A 428 -27.45 -26.28 8.87
C SER A 428 -26.81 -27.65 9.04
N GLU A 429 -25.55 -27.81 8.61
CA GLU A 429 -24.80 -29.06 8.71
C GLU A 429 -23.43 -28.82 9.36
N LEU A 430 -23.20 -29.46 10.51
CA LEU A 430 -21.91 -29.47 11.20
C LEU A 430 -21.25 -30.84 11.01
N LYS A 431 -20.06 -30.86 10.40
CA LYS A 431 -19.18 -32.04 10.34
C LYS A 431 -18.02 -31.85 11.30
N ASN A 432 -17.79 -32.81 12.19
CA ASN A 432 -16.73 -32.75 13.21
C ASN A 432 -16.02 -34.11 13.38
N ASN A 433 -15.79 -34.85 12.31
CA ASN A 433 -15.15 -36.18 12.38
C ASN A 433 -13.68 -36.06 12.84
N LYS A 434 -13.34 -36.66 13.98
CA LYS A 434 -12.03 -36.50 14.65
C LYS A 434 -11.62 -35.04 14.90
N GLY A 435 -12.58 -34.12 14.82
CA GLY A 435 -12.39 -32.70 15.09
C GLY A 435 -12.56 -32.37 16.57
N ARG A 436 -12.12 -31.18 16.96
CA ARG A 436 -12.23 -30.67 18.34
C ARG A 436 -12.96 -29.33 18.35
N ILE A 437 -14.03 -29.23 19.14
CA ILE A 437 -14.73 -27.99 19.46
C ILE A 437 -14.71 -27.87 20.99
N VAL A 438 -13.89 -26.96 21.53
CA VAL A 438 -13.58 -26.92 22.96
C VAL A 438 -13.62 -25.49 23.50
N SER A 439 -14.54 -25.25 24.44
CA SER A 439 -14.46 -24.10 25.35
C SER A 439 -13.86 -24.57 26.68
N ALA A 440 -12.79 -23.93 27.15
CA ALA A 440 -12.09 -24.34 28.37
C ALA A 440 -12.84 -23.97 29.66
N PHE A 441 -13.47 -22.79 29.72
CA PHE A 441 -14.05 -22.27 30.96
C PHE A 441 -15.53 -21.84 30.85
N LYS A 442 -16.13 -21.88 29.66
CA LYS A 442 -17.50 -21.37 29.38
C LYS A 442 -18.30 -22.32 28.49
N ASP A 443 -19.38 -21.83 27.91
CA ASP A 443 -20.33 -22.62 27.14
C ASP A 443 -19.87 -22.90 25.69
N VAL A 444 -20.42 -23.97 25.12
CA VAL A 444 -20.49 -24.20 23.68
C VAL A 444 -21.96 -24.25 23.28
N ASP A 445 -22.42 -23.30 22.46
CA ASP A 445 -23.79 -23.22 21.95
C ASP A 445 -23.85 -23.56 20.45
N LEU A 446 -24.50 -24.66 20.11
CA LEU A 446 -24.58 -25.21 18.76
C LEU A 446 -26.01 -25.17 18.24
N HIS A 447 -26.22 -24.52 17.10
CA HIS A 447 -27.51 -24.42 16.41
C HIS A 447 -27.37 -25.06 15.02
N TYR A 448 -27.90 -26.27 14.82
CA TYR A 448 -27.72 -27.06 13.58
C TYR A 448 -28.99 -27.82 13.18
N LYS A 449 -29.12 -28.23 11.92
CA LYS A 449 -30.14 -29.23 11.51
C LYS A 449 -29.57 -30.65 11.59
N LYS A 450 -28.32 -30.82 11.16
CA LYS A 450 -27.61 -32.10 11.12
C LYS A 450 -26.20 -31.97 11.71
N LEU A 451 -25.83 -32.93 12.55
CA LEU A 451 -24.47 -33.13 13.06
C LEU A 451 -23.93 -34.46 12.52
N ILE A 452 -22.70 -34.46 12.01
CA ILE A 452 -22.02 -35.62 11.44
C ILE A 452 -20.63 -35.76 12.05
N GLY A 453 -20.24 -36.97 12.44
CA GLY A 453 -18.90 -37.28 12.97
C GLY A 453 -18.93 -37.56 14.47
N GLU A 454 -19.26 -38.80 14.83
CA GLU A 454 -19.38 -39.28 16.21
C GLU A 454 -18.02 -39.44 16.93
N GLU A 455 -16.92 -39.46 16.18
CA GLU A 455 -15.55 -39.54 16.72
C GLU A 455 -14.97 -38.17 17.13
N GLY A 456 -15.72 -37.09 16.93
CA GLY A 456 -15.29 -35.73 17.26
C GLY A 456 -15.51 -35.36 18.73
N VAL A 457 -14.63 -34.53 19.27
CA VAL A 457 -14.78 -33.97 20.62
C VAL A 457 -15.57 -32.66 20.55
N ILE A 458 -16.63 -32.57 21.36
CA ILE A 458 -17.34 -31.32 21.67
C ILE A 458 -17.38 -31.19 23.19
N HIS A 459 -16.69 -30.18 23.74
CA HIS A 459 -16.54 -29.99 25.18
C HIS A 459 -16.70 -28.52 25.56
N ALA A 460 -17.34 -28.30 26.71
CA ALA A 460 -17.48 -27.00 27.35
C ALA A 460 -17.07 -27.13 28.82
N GLY A 461 -16.36 -26.13 29.34
CA GLY A 461 -16.06 -26.05 30.78
C GLY A 461 -17.29 -25.86 31.65
N VAL A 462 -18.40 -25.35 31.08
CA VAL A 462 -19.69 -25.19 31.76
C VAL A 462 -20.75 -26.09 31.13
N GLU A 463 -21.27 -25.74 29.95
CA GLU A 463 -22.34 -26.52 29.30
C GLU A 463 -22.20 -26.56 27.77
N VAL A 464 -22.53 -27.72 27.17
CA VAL A 464 -22.72 -27.86 25.72
C VAL A 464 -24.23 -27.79 25.40
N LYS A 465 -24.70 -26.65 24.91
CA LYS A 465 -26.07 -26.40 24.49
C LYS A 465 -26.24 -26.81 23.03
N ARG A 466 -27.26 -27.63 22.74
CA ARG A 466 -27.56 -28.12 21.38
C ARG A 466 -29.00 -27.78 21.01
N THR A 467 -29.16 -26.94 20.01
CA THR A 467 -30.45 -26.54 19.45
C THR A 467 -30.60 -27.12 18.05
N ILE A 468 -31.54 -28.06 17.87
CA ILE A 468 -31.85 -28.62 16.56
C ILE A 468 -32.82 -27.66 15.85
N LYS A 469 -32.42 -27.18 14.68
CA LYS A 469 -33.25 -26.30 13.84
C LYS A 469 -34.29 -27.12 13.07
N PRO A 470 -35.45 -26.52 12.77
CA PRO A 470 -36.45 -27.13 11.89
C PRO A 470 -35.92 -27.36 10.48
#